data_AF-A0A1M4XSB7-F1
#
_entry.id   AF-A0A1M4XSB7-F1
#
_cell.length_a   1.000
_cell.length_b   1.000
_cell.length_c   1.000
_cell.angle_alpha   90.00
_cell.angle_beta   90.00
_cell.angle_gamma   90.00
#
_symmetry.space_group_name_H-M   'P 1'
#
loop_
_entity.id
_entity.type
_entity.pdbx_description
1 polymer ?
#
loop_
_entity_poly.entity_id
_entity_poly.type
_entity_poly.pdbx_seq_one_letter_code
_entity_poly.pdbx_strand_id
1 'polypeptide(L)'
;MTQKTKSGLLWTLVLVGLFIGGVIISKFEGDPNITAKAEETANKDAKTSSENEKEEVKNTKDVVIESLDISKDSTGEDFITIILKNNTDKVLKDVDLGIVGYDKDGKTVNFNFGNDDIYIGRAENLNLQPSETKKLGWTVYPDGELKEVKACVDTYEFEGSKNIANKYYKQWREESLKDLQKQTK
;
A
#
# COMPACT_ATOMS: atom_id res chain seq x y z
N MET A 1 45.58 -13.46 -32.16
CA MET A 1 45.16 -12.18 -32.78
C MET A 1 43.96 -11.68 -32.00
N THR A 2 44.13 -11.05 -30.83
CA THR A 2 44.30 -9.60 -30.60
C THR A 2 43.19 -8.74 -31.21
N GLN A 3 42.24 -8.28 -30.39
CA GLN A 3 42.09 -6.85 -30.13
C GLN A 3 41.21 -6.57 -28.90
N LYS A 4 41.85 -5.94 -27.90
CA LYS A 4 41.23 -5.24 -26.78
C LYS A 4 40.77 -3.87 -27.27
N THR A 5 39.63 -3.38 -26.79
CA THR A 5 39.35 -1.94 -26.75
C THR A 5 39.09 -1.52 -25.30
N LYS A 6 39.93 -0.57 -24.87
CA LYS A 6 39.80 0.24 -23.66
C LYS A 6 39.14 1.57 -24.07
N SER A 7 38.33 2.14 -23.18
CA SER A 7 38.14 3.59 -22.93
C SER A 7 36.83 3.75 -22.16
N GLY A 8 36.69 4.55 -21.11
CA GLY A 8 37.55 5.58 -20.54
C GLY A 8 36.66 6.62 -19.85
N LEU A 9 37.09 7.06 -18.66
CA LEU A 9 36.77 8.30 -17.92
C LEU A 9 35.29 8.74 -17.72
N LEU A 10 34.73 8.84 -16.50
CA LEU A 10 35.05 9.72 -15.36
C LEU A 10 34.59 11.17 -15.58
N TRP A 11 33.46 11.55 -14.95
CA TRP A 11 33.12 12.93 -14.57
C TRP A 11 32.45 12.94 -13.18
N THR A 12 33.17 13.54 -12.23
CA THR A 12 32.76 13.97 -10.90
C THR A 12 32.15 15.38 -10.93
N LEU A 13 31.57 15.80 -9.79
CA LEU A 13 31.05 17.13 -9.37
C LEU A 13 29.50 17.20 -9.38
N VAL A 14 28.83 17.01 -8.24
CA VAL A 14 28.67 17.90 -7.06
C VAL A 14 27.99 19.23 -7.42
N LEU A 15 26.73 19.35 -7.02
CA LEU A 15 26.12 20.63 -6.69
C LEU A 15 25.31 20.49 -5.40
N VAL A 16 25.89 21.03 -4.35
CA VAL A 16 25.28 21.32 -3.06
C VAL A 16 24.36 22.53 -3.24
N GLY A 17 23.09 22.38 -2.90
CA GLY A 17 22.12 23.46 -2.82
C GLY A 17 21.46 23.48 -1.46
N LEU A 18 22.08 24.20 -0.51
CA LEU A 18 21.49 24.59 0.77
C LEU A 18 20.33 25.56 0.50
N PHE A 19 19.08 25.15 0.78
CA PHE A 19 17.97 26.09 0.91
C PHE A 19 17.74 26.43 2.38
N ILE A 20 18.05 27.69 2.69
CA ILE A 20 17.86 28.38 3.96
C ILE A 20 16.46 28.98 3.98
N GLY A 21 15.77 28.83 5.10
CA GLY A 21 14.94 29.90 5.69
C GLY A 21 13.47 29.95 5.31
N GLY A 22 12.61 29.80 6.33
CA GLY A 22 11.19 30.14 6.23
C GLY A 22 10.36 29.66 7.41
N VAL A 23 10.69 30.12 8.63
CA VAL A 23 9.79 30.00 9.79
C VAL A 23 8.63 30.98 9.59
N ILE A 24 7.39 30.50 9.54
CA ILE A 24 6.19 31.33 9.73
C ILE A 24 5.53 30.89 11.03
N ILE A 25 5.64 31.73 12.05
CA ILE A 25 4.84 31.66 13.28
C ILE A 25 3.69 32.63 13.10
N SER A 26 2.47 32.11 12.97
CA SER A 26 1.25 32.92 13.11
C SER A 26 0.73 32.75 14.53
N LYS A 27 0.87 33.81 15.34
CA LYS A 27 0.14 33.97 16.59
C LYS A 27 -1.33 34.23 16.27
N PHE A 28 -2.22 33.46 16.89
CA PHE A 28 -3.64 33.79 16.99
C PHE A 28 -3.94 33.93 18.50
N GLU A 29 -3.98 35.18 18.96
CA GLU A 29 -4.53 35.57 20.27
C GLU A 29 -5.82 36.34 19.99
N GLY A 30 -6.92 35.79 20.49
CA GLY A 30 -8.24 36.41 20.54
C GLY A 30 -8.89 35.99 21.86
N ASP A 31 -9.09 36.99 22.70
CA ASP A 31 -9.29 36.95 24.15
C ASP A 31 -10.57 36.26 24.68
N PRO A 32 -10.62 35.99 26.01
CA PRO A 32 -11.63 35.20 26.70
C PRO A 32 -12.77 36.03 27.31
N ASN A 33 -13.97 35.42 27.41
CA ASN A 33 -15.01 35.77 28.38
C ASN A 33 -15.98 34.58 28.52
N ILE A 34 -15.77 33.66 29.48
CA ILE A 34 -16.42 33.60 30.82
C ILE A 34 -17.95 33.77 30.67
N THR A 35 -18.79 32.76 30.95
CA THR A 35 -19.23 32.42 32.32
C THR A 35 -19.85 31.01 32.40
N ALA A 36 -19.21 30.14 33.19
CA ALA A 36 -19.70 29.21 34.23
C ALA A 36 -21.24 28.90 34.29
N LYS A 37 -21.76 27.71 34.66
CA LYS A 37 -21.27 26.62 35.53
C LYS A 37 -22.29 25.45 35.52
N ALA A 38 -21.78 24.21 35.65
CA ALA A 38 -22.41 22.99 36.21
C ALA A 38 -23.56 22.34 35.39
N GLU A 39 -23.69 21.02 35.20
CA GLU A 39 -23.30 19.87 36.02
C GLU A 39 -22.85 18.65 35.21
N GLU A 40 -22.19 17.77 35.95
CA GLU A 40 -21.52 16.52 35.65
C GLU A 40 -22.52 15.36 35.43
N THR A 41 -22.32 14.55 34.39
CA THR A 41 -22.56 13.10 34.49
C THR A 41 -21.71 12.35 33.48
N ALA A 42 -20.85 11.49 34.02
CA ALA A 42 -19.99 10.58 33.31
C ALA A 42 -20.77 9.35 32.80
N ASN A 43 -20.63 9.05 31.51
CA ASN A 43 -20.46 7.68 30.98
C ASN A 43 -19.97 7.83 29.53
N LYS A 44 -18.66 7.69 29.27
CA LYS A 44 -18.02 6.42 28.87
C LYS A 44 -18.88 5.62 27.89
N ASP A 45 -18.71 5.95 26.61
CA ASP A 45 -18.38 4.97 25.57
C ASP A 45 -17.73 5.71 24.40
N ALA A 46 -16.40 5.74 24.43
CA ALA A 46 -15.54 6.15 23.33
C ALA A 46 -14.62 4.97 23.01
N LYS A 47 -14.76 4.41 21.81
CA LYS A 47 -13.76 3.65 21.04
C LYS A 47 -14.50 2.79 20.01
N THR A 48 -14.17 2.73 18.73
CA THR A 48 -13.17 3.39 17.90
C THR A 48 -13.74 3.21 16.51
N SER A 49 -14.27 4.26 15.90
CA SER A 49 -14.42 4.26 14.44
C SER A 49 -13.00 4.28 13.90
N SER A 50 -12.51 3.15 13.40
CA SER A 50 -11.24 3.09 12.69
C SER A 50 -11.38 3.96 11.45
N GLU A 51 -10.96 5.21 11.60
CA GLU A 51 -10.55 6.05 10.50
C GLU A 51 -9.36 5.32 9.87
N ASN A 52 -9.65 4.46 8.89
CA ASN A 52 -8.67 3.94 7.95
C ASN A 52 -8.08 5.19 7.29
N GLU A 53 -6.97 5.64 7.86
CA GLU A 53 -6.02 6.53 7.24
C GLU A 53 -5.77 5.93 5.86
N LYS A 54 -6.31 6.58 4.83
CA LYS A 54 -6.05 6.26 3.44
C LYS A 54 -4.56 6.46 3.25
N GLU A 55 -3.77 5.42 3.50
CA GLU A 55 -2.47 5.29 2.88
C GLU A 55 -2.70 5.65 1.41
N GLU A 56 -2.02 6.69 0.95
CA GLU A 56 -2.08 7.19 -0.40
C GLU A 56 -1.47 6.10 -1.29
N VAL A 57 -2.26 5.06 -1.57
CA VAL A 57 -1.80 3.86 -2.25
C VAL A 57 -1.26 4.35 -3.58
N LYS A 58 0.03 4.08 -3.84
CA LYS A 58 0.72 4.38 -5.10
C LYS A 58 0.19 3.46 -6.21
N ASN A 59 -1.11 3.51 -6.42
CA ASN A 59 -1.86 2.77 -7.41
C ASN A 59 -1.74 3.47 -8.76
N THR A 60 -1.87 2.69 -9.82
CA THR A 60 -2.13 3.26 -11.13
C THR A 60 -3.50 3.95 -11.10
N LYS A 61 -3.69 4.99 -11.92
CA LYS A 61 -5.00 5.64 -12.02
C LYS A 61 -6.05 4.73 -12.67
N ASP A 62 -5.58 3.79 -13.47
CA ASP A 62 -6.38 2.90 -14.32
C ASP A 62 -7.07 1.80 -13.52
N VAL A 63 -6.32 1.11 -12.65
CA VAL A 63 -6.80 0.00 -11.83
C VAL A 63 -6.44 0.28 -10.38
N VAL A 64 -7.46 0.45 -9.55
CA VAL A 64 -7.30 0.92 -8.17
C VAL A 64 -7.82 -0.12 -7.19
N ILE A 65 -7.10 -0.29 -6.09
CA ILE A 65 -7.58 -1.04 -4.93
C ILE A 65 -8.38 -0.07 -4.05
N GLU A 66 -9.69 -0.31 -3.92
CA GLU A 66 -10.57 0.55 -3.11
C GLU A 66 -10.58 0.14 -1.63
N SER A 67 -10.48 -1.15 -1.34
CA SER A 67 -10.42 -1.65 0.03
C SER A 67 -9.70 -2.99 0.12
N LEU A 68 -9.19 -3.27 1.32
CA LEU A 68 -8.61 -4.54 1.73
C LEU A 68 -9.27 -5.00 3.03
N ASP A 69 -9.39 -6.32 3.18
CA ASP A 69 -9.93 -6.96 4.38
C ASP A 69 -9.22 -8.30 4.63
N ILE A 70 -9.05 -8.64 5.90
CA ILE A 70 -8.48 -9.92 6.36
C ILE A 70 -9.58 -10.64 7.13
N SER A 71 -9.86 -11.87 6.72
CA SER A 71 -10.89 -12.71 7.33
C SER A 71 -10.37 -14.14 7.48
N LYS A 72 -11.22 -15.03 7.99
CA LYS A 72 -10.96 -16.47 7.97
C LYS A 72 -11.87 -17.13 6.94
N ASP A 73 -11.34 -18.08 6.17
CA ASP A 73 -12.17 -18.90 5.29
C ASP A 73 -12.93 -19.99 6.07
N SER A 74 -13.66 -20.86 5.35
CA SER A 74 -14.43 -21.94 5.96
C SER A 74 -13.60 -22.99 6.69
N THR A 75 -12.28 -23.00 6.47
CA THR A 75 -11.33 -23.91 7.13
C THR A 75 -10.59 -23.26 8.29
N GLY A 76 -10.79 -21.96 8.52
CA GLY A 76 -10.13 -21.20 9.58
C GLY A 76 -8.78 -20.61 9.16
N GLU A 77 -8.42 -20.74 7.88
CA GLU A 77 -7.19 -20.19 7.32
C GLU A 77 -7.36 -18.70 6.99
N ASP A 78 -6.25 -17.94 6.99
CA ASP A 78 -6.29 -16.52 6.67
C ASP A 78 -6.72 -16.30 5.21
N PHE A 79 -7.68 -15.41 5.02
CA PHE A 79 -8.27 -15.09 3.73
C PHE A 79 -8.24 -13.59 3.49
N ILE A 80 -7.47 -13.17 2.49
CA ILE A 80 -7.34 -11.77 2.10
C ILE A 80 -8.38 -11.47 1.04
N THR A 81 -9.17 -10.41 1.26
CA THR A 81 -10.14 -9.86 0.31
C THR A 81 -9.66 -8.50 -0.19
N ILE A 82 -9.77 -8.29 -1.49
CA ILE A 82 -9.48 -6.99 -2.15
C ILE A 82 -10.68 -6.58 -2.99
N ILE A 83 -11.12 -5.33 -2.86
CA ILE A 83 -12.06 -4.71 -3.82
C ILE A 83 -11.25 -3.94 -4.86
N LEU A 84 -11.26 -4.44 -6.09
CA LEU A 84 -10.56 -3.86 -7.22
C LEU A 84 -11.53 -3.06 -8.09
N LYS A 85 -11.12 -1.89 -8.55
CA LYS A 85 -11.89 -1.04 -9.46
C LYS A 85 -11.17 -0.80 -10.76
N ASN A 86 -11.90 -0.91 -11.87
CA ASN A 86 -11.45 -0.50 -13.18
C ASN A 86 -11.93 0.94 -13.46
N ASN A 87 -11.03 1.92 -13.46
CA ASN A 87 -11.36 3.32 -13.74
C ASN A 87 -11.21 3.69 -15.22
N THR A 88 -11.05 2.71 -16.11
CA THR A 88 -10.87 2.95 -17.55
C THR A 88 -12.16 2.71 -18.34
N ASP A 89 -12.10 2.98 -19.64
CA ASP A 89 -13.13 2.69 -20.64
C ASP A 89 -12.94 1.33 -21.34
N LYS A 90 -12.01 0.49 -20.86
CA LYS A 90 -11.71 -0.83 -21.42
C LYS A 90 -12.11 -1.94 -20.46
N VAL A 91 -12.33 -3.14 -20.99
CA VAL A 91 -12.58 -4.34 -20.16
C VAL A 91 -11.26 -4.85 -19.59
N LEU A 92 -11.16 -4.95 -18.27
CA LEU A 92 -10.00 -5.54 -17.58
C LEU A 92 -10.12 -7.07 -17.58
N LYS A 93 -9.10 -7.74 -18.13
CA LYS A 93 -9.02 -9.20 -18.24
C LYS A 93 -8.27 -9.80 -17.06
N ASP A 94 -7.03 -9.37 -16.85
CA ASP A 94 -6.14 -10.01 -15.88
C ASP A 94 -5.47 -8.95 -15.00
N VAL A 95 -5.13 -9.34 -13.78
CA VAL A 95 -4.38 -8.51 -12.83
C VAL A 95 -3.51 -9.38 -11.93
N ASP A 96 -2.28 -8.92 -11.70
CA ASP A 96 -1.39 -9.43 -10.66
C ASP A 96 -1.24 -8.36 -9.58
N LEU A 97 -1.40 -8.78 -8.32
CA LEU A 97 -1.31 -7.93 -7.13
C LEU A 97 -0.18 -8.44 -6.24
N GLY A 98 0.73 -7.56 -5.83
CA GLY A 98 1.64 -7.85 -4.73
C GLY A 98 0.99 -7.51 -3.40
N ILE A 99 1.15 -8.38 -2.41
CA ILE A 99 0.58 -8.22 -1.07
C ILE A 99 1.67 -8.44 -0.02
N VAL A 100 1.82 -7.49 0.89
CA VAL A 100 2.69 -7.57 2.07
C VAL A 100 1.80 -7.66 3.30
N GLY A 101 2.08 -8.64 4.17
CA GLY A 101 1.39 -8.82 5.43
C GLY A 101 2.22 -8.30 6.59
N TYR A 102 1.55 -7.86 7.67
CA TYR A 102 2.19 -7.43 8.90
C TYR A 102 1.52 -8.06 10.12
N ASP A 103 2.33 -8.33 11.15
CA ASP A 103 1.87 -8.77 12.46
C ASP A 103 1.34 -7.60 13.32
N LYS A 104 0.90 -7.90 14.54
CA LYS A 104 0.40 -6.90 15.50
C LYS A 104 1.42 -5.84 15.91
N ASP A 105 2.72 -6.12 15.74
CA ASP A 105 3.81 -5.22 16.09
C ASP A 105 4.26 -4.40 14.86
N GLY A 106 3.60 -4.57 13.71
CA GLY A 106 3.92 -3.90 12.45
C GLY A 106 5.13 -4.49 11.74
N LYS A 107 5.54 -5.72 12.08
CA LYS A 107 6.63 -6.42 11.37
C LYS A 107 6.06 -7.23 10.23
N THR A 108 6.78 -7.29 9.12
CA THR A 108 6.35 -8.07 7.96
C THR A 108 6.27 -9.55 8.31
N VAL A 109 5.20 -10.21 7.87
CA VAL A 109 5.08 -11.67 7.92
C VAL A 109 5.34 -12.25 6.54
N ASN A 110 6.05 -13.36 6.50
CA ASN A 110 6.32 -14.08 5.27
C ASN A 110 5.12 -15.00 4.95
N PHE A 111 4.78 -15.14 3.68
CA PHE A 111 3.72 -16.01 3.19
C PHE A 111 4.28 -17.36 2.72
N ASN A 112 3.37 -18.27 2.36
CA ASN A 112 3.67 -19.60 1.84
C ASN A 112 4.62 -20.37 2.77
N PHE A 113 4.30 -20.40 4.07
CA PHE A 113 5.11 -21.06 5.10
C PHE A 113 6.51 -20.45 5.27
N GLY A 114 6.60 -19.13 5.19
CA GLY A 114 7.84 -18.39 5.46
C GLY A 114 8.73 -18.14 4.24
N ASN A 115 8.34 -18.65 3.05
CA ASN A 115 9.19 -18.63 1.87
C ASN A 115 9.17 -17.30 1.10
N ASP A 116 8.05 -16.57 1.18
CA ASP A 116 7.83 -15.39 0.33
C ASP A 116 7.54 -14.15 1.16
N ASP A 117 8.37 -13.11 1.05
CA ASP A 117 8.11 -11.81 1.71
C ASP A 117 6.88 -11.09 1.12
N ILE A 118 6.46 -11.47 -0.08
CA ILE A 118 5.33 -10.89 -0.82
C ILE A 118 4.51 -12.02 -1.41
N TYR A 119 3.21 -12.02 -1.10
CA TYR A 119 2.26 -12.88 -1.78
C TYR A 119 1.83 -12.26 -3.11
N ILE A 120 1.81 -13.06 -4.18
CA ILE A 120 1.33 -12.63 -5.50
C ILE A 120 -0.08 -13.17 -5.73
N GLY A 121 -1.08 -12.29 -5.60
CA GLY A 121 -2.47 -12.57 -5.92
C GLY A 121 -2.72 -12.37 -7.40
N ARG A 122 -2.86 -13.48 -8.13
CA ARG A 122 -3.25 -13.47 -9.56
C ARG A 122 -4.75 -13.66 -9.71
N ALA A 123 -5.37 -12.85 -10.57
CA ALA A 123 -6.74 -13.07 -11.02
C ALA A 123 -6.82 -12.93 -12.55
N GLU A 124 -7.20 -14.03 -13.19
CA GLU A 124 -7.33 -14.14 -14.65
C GLU A 124 -8.81 -14.16 -15.06
N ASN A 125 -9.09 -13.82 -16.32
CA ASN A 125 -10.43 -13.87 -16.90
C ASN A 125 -11.48 -13.09 -16.08
N LEU A 126 -11.09 -11.94 -15.51
CA LEU A 126 -11.93 -11.11 -14.67
C LEU A 126 -13.17 -10.59 -15.39
N ASN A 127 -13.01 -10.23 -16.67
CA ASN A 127 -14.02 -9.57 -17.50
C ASN A 127 -14.67 -8.36 -16.83
N LEU A 128 -13.87 -7.58 -16.09
CA LEU A 128 -14.36 -6.45 -15.29
C LEU A 128 -14.62 -5.24 -16.20
N GLN A 129 -15.87 -4.81 -16.30
CA GLN A 129 -16.28 -3.77 -17.24
C GLN A 129 -15.76 -2.39 -16.80
N PRO A 130 -15.80 -1.39 -17.71
CA PRO A 130 -15.50 0.00 -17.36
C PRO A 130 -16.25 0.49 -16.12
N SER A 131 -15.54 1.17 -15.21
CA SER A 131 -16.07 1.74 -13.95
C SER A 131 -16.61 0.73 -12.93
N GLU A 132 -16.52 -0.58 -13.20
CA GLU A 132 -16.97 -1.60 -12.25
C GLU A 132 -15.95 -1.91 -11.16
N THR A 133 -16.48 -2.44 -10.05
CA THR A 133 -15.72 -2.97 -8.92
C THR A 133 -15.93 -4.46 -8.79
N LYS A 134 -14.89 -5.21 -8.41
CA LYS A 134 -14.99 -6.65 -8.15
C LYS A 134 -14.27 -7.04 -6.88
N LYS A 135 -14.91 -7.91 -6.10
CA LYS A 135 -14.32 -8.56 -4.93
C LYS A 135 -13.46 -9.73 -5.38
N LEU A 136 -12.19 -9.72 -5.01
CA LEU A 136 -11.22 -10.80 -5.22
C LEU A 136 -10.76 -11.31 -3.86
N GLY A 137 -10.34 -12.56 -3.79
CA GLY A 137 -9.76 -13.07 -2.56
C GLY A 137 -8.97 -14.36 -2.70
N TRP A 138 -8.05 -14.55 -1.76
CA TRP A 138 -7.11 -15.66 -1.73
C TRP A 138 -6.93 -16.16 -0.30
N THR A 139 -6.94 -17.47 -0.11
CA THR A 139 -6.45 -18.11 1.12
C THR A 139 -4.93 -18.00 1.12
N VAL A 140 -4.37 -17.55 2.23
CA VAL A 140 -2.93 -17.33 2.42
C VAL A 140 -2.43 -18.05 3.67
N TYR A 141 -1.13 -18.36 3.68
CA TYR A 141 -0.48 -19.10 4.77
C TYR A 141 0.70 -18.28 5.32
N PRO A 142 0.43 -17.27 6.15
CA PRO A 142 1.47 -16.47 6.78
C PRO A 142 2.22 -17.29 7.84
N ASP A 143 3.53 -17.06 7.95
CA ASP A 143 4.36 -17.57 9.05
C ASP A 143 4.20 -16.67 10.28
N GLY A 144 3.06 -16.82 10.95
CA GLY A 144 2.68 -16.02 12.10
C GLY A 144 1.25 -15.50 12.02
N GLU A 145 0.90 -14.60 12.94
CA GLU A 145 -0.42 -13.99 12.98
C GLU A 145 -0.48 -12.77 12.06
N LEU A 146 -1.32 -12.83 11.03
CA LEU A 146 -1.55 -11.72 10.10
C LEU A 146 -2.57 -10.72 10.70
N LYS A 147 -2.19 -9.44 10.77
CA LYS A 147 -3.02 -8.37 11.34
C LYS A 147 -3.34 -7.25 10.37
N GLU A 148 -2.39 -6.91 9.52
CA GLU A 148 -2.54 -5.86 8.53
C GLU A 148 -2.00 -6.35 7.18
N VAL A 149 -2.55 -5.84 6.10
CA VAL A 149 -2.07 -6.10 4.74
C VAL A 149 -2.01 -4.81 3.96
N LYS A 150 -0.95 -4.68 3.16
CA LYS A 150 -0.84 -3.67 2.11
C LYS A 150 -0.77 -4.37 0.77
N ALA A 151 -1.38 -3.79 -0.25
CA ALA A 151 -1.32 -4.34 -1.60
C ALA A 151 -1.10 -3.26 -2.64
N CYS A 152 -0.56 -3.68 -3.79
CA CYS A 152 -0.36 -2.84 -4.95
C CYS A 152 -0.52 -3.68 -6.21
N VAL A 153 -1.15 -3.10 -7.23
CA VAL A 153 -1.20 -3.70 -8.57
C VAL A 153 0.23 -3.77 -9.11
N ASP A 154 0.68 -4.97 -9.49
CA ASP A 154 1.95 -5.19 -10.17
C ASP A 154 1.76 -5.02 -11.68
N THR A 155 0.93 -5.87 -12.27
CA THR A 155 0.60 -5.83 -13.69
C THR A 155 -0.89 -6.00 -13.93
N TYR A 156 -1.35 -5.53 -15.09
CA TYR A 156 -2.75 -5.66 -15.50
C TYR A 156 -2.88 -5.70 -17.02
N GLU A 157 -3.92 -6.34 -17.52
CA GLU A 157 -4.18 -6.46 -18.96
C GLU A 157 -5.64 -6.12 -19.30
N PHE A 158 -5.81 -5.23 -20.28
CA PHE A 158 -7.12 -4.95 -20.87
C PHE A 158 -7.34 -5.80 -22.11
N GLU A 159 -8.61 -6.03 -22.45
CA GLU A 159 -8.98 -6.73 -23.68
C GLU A 159 -8.33 -6.09 -24.92
N GLY A 160 -7.66 -6.93 -25.73
CA GLY A 160 -6.97 -6.50 -26.94
C GLY A 160 -5.70 -5.67 -26.71
N SER A 161 -5.24 -5.53 -25.46
CA SER A 161 -4.00 -4.83 -25.10
C SER A 161 -2.93 -5.82 -24.68
N LYS A 162 -1.66 -5.38 -24.63
CA LYS A 162 -0.60 -6.14 -23.97
C LYS A 162 -0.68 -5.91 -22.45
N ASN A 163 -0.15 -6.85 -21.68
CA ASN A 163 0.12 -6.66 -20.26
C ASN A 163 0.88 -5.35 -19.98
N ILE A 164 0.39 -4.59 -19.00
CA ILE A 164 0.85 -3.27 -18.58
C ILE A 164 1.44 -3.39 -17.19
N ALA A 165 2.70 -2.99 -17.03
CA ALA A 165 3.38 -2.96 -15.74
C ALA A 165 3.10 -1.65 -14.99
N ASN A 166 2.81 -1.75 -13.69
CA ASN A 166 2.72 -0.60 -12.80
C ASN A 166 4.12 -0.06 -12.49
N LYS A 167 4.43 1.13 -13.02
CA LYS A 167 5.71 1.82 -12.80
C LYS A 167 6.03 2.10 -11.32
N TYR A 168 5.03 2.11 -10.43
CA TYR A 168 5.21 2.36 -9.01
C TYR A 168 5.43 1.10 -8.18
N TYR A 169 5.19 -0.09 -8.75
CA TYR A 169 5.21 -1.35 -8.01
C TYR A 169 6.57 -1.61 -7.35
N LYS A 170 7.67 -1.41 -8.08
CA LYS A 170 9.02 -1.60 -7.54
C LYS A 170 9.30 -0.70 -6.32
N GLN A 171 8.92 0.58 -6.41
CA GLN A 171 9.11 1.53 -5.31
C GLN A 171 8.25 1.15 -4.10
N TRP A 172 6.96 0.84 -4.34
CA TRP A 172 6.05 0.38 -3.30
C TRP A 172 6.60 -0.86 -2.59
N ARG A 173 7.06 -1.86 -3.35
CA ARG A 173 7.66 -3.09 -2.80
C ARG A 173 8.83 -2.79 -1.87
N GLU A 174 9.76 -1.93 -2.30
CA GLU A 174 10.92 -1.58 -1.48
C GLU A 174 10.53 -0.82 -0.21
N GLU A 175 9.53 0.05 -0.27
CA GLU A 175 9.06 0.82 0.88
C GLU A 175 8.30 -0.05 1.88
N SER A 176 7.37 -0.88 1.41
CA SER A 176 6.58 -1.79 2.24
C SER A 176 7.44 -2.79 3.01
N LEU A 177 8.58 -3.20 2.45
CA LEU A 177 9.54 -4.08 3.11
C LEU A 177 10.57 -3.32 3.98
N LYS A 178 10.75 -1.99 3.81
CA LYS A 178 11.76 -1.21 4.56
C LYS A 178 11.33 -0.83 5.97
N ASP A 179 10.04 -0.85 6.29
CA ASP A 179 9.55 -0.60 7.66
C ASP A 179 10.15 -1.58 8.70
N LEU A 180 10.84 -2.64 8.25
CA LEU A 180 11.70 -3.53 9.01
C LEU A 180 12.85 -2.87 9.83
N GLN A 181 13.31 -1.67 9.49
CA GLN A 181 14.56 -1.11 10.06
C GLN A 181 14.40 0.08 11.01
N LYS A 182 13.20 0.66 11.16
CA LYS A 182 12.99 1.83 12.02
C LYS A 182 12.64 1.50 13.48
N GLN A 183 12.28 0.26 13.78
CA GLN A 183 11.90 -0.15 15.14
C GLN A 183 13.06 -0.69 15.99
N THR A 184 14.30 -0.68 15.49
CA THR A 184 15.49 -1.21 16.19
C THR A 184 16.45 -0.12 16.71
N LYS A 185 15.99 1.13 16.84
CA LYS A 185 16.79 2.23 17.41
C LYS A 185 16.19 2.76 18.71
#